data_AF-X8GWK9-F1
#
_entry.id   AF-X8GWK9-F1
#
_cell.length_a   1.000
_cell.length_b   1.000
_cell.length_c   1.000
_cell.angle_alpha   90.00
_cell.angle_beta   90.00
_cell.angle_gamma   90.00
#
_symmetry.space_group_name_H-M   'P 1'
#
loop_
_entity.id
_entity.type
_entity.pdbx_description
1 polymer ?
#
loop_
_entity_poly.entity_id
_entity_poly.type
_entity_poly.pdbx_seq_one_letter_code
_entity_poly.pdbx_strand_id
1 'polypeptide(L)'
;MLQQIRRRWRHTPLIWKLAGILLLVLIFLFGINRWKIEAKNPQDGASAVDYQSAWDAKDARAYLTGSILRFVKIPAKLEVTGTVDTGKLGDYTVHYTAHRFLWHMNEDRVISVKDLSAPEITLVTKPDSYTLPGKAYEEEGYSAVDAVDGDVTDKVQRKEEAGVVTYTVTDNAGNTATKTRQINYDDKVPPVITLVGGDKISVVLKSKYEDKYSAVDNVDGDITDKVQVEGTVDTDKEGSYTLTYSVTDAHNNTTTCTRQVTVSKDAPSDVASEGTDTPTEGKIIYLTFDDGPGKYTGQLLDILKKYNVKVTFFTTNQFPHYQDMLTREANEGHTVAIHSYTHIYSQVYASTDNYWTDYDQMKKLIEEKTGKSVNLFRFPGGSSNAISKKYTAGIMTQLVEQAKEKGYTYADWNVSSGDGGEVRTSQAVYDNCVRGASNNRVSVILCHDIKDFTVNSMDGFISWALQNGYTFLPMTEHSFPAHHGHINN
;
A
#
# COMPACT_ATOMS: atom_id res chain seq x y z
N MET A 1 21.44 -78.26 -71.54
CA MET A 1 21.26 -76.92 -70.94
C MET A 1 22.54 -76.38 -70.28
N LEU A 2 23.17 -77.11 -69.35
CA LEU A 2 24.44 -76.72 -68.69
C LEU A 2 25.65 -76.53 -69.63
N GLN A 3 25.76 -77.31 -70.71
CA GLN A 3 26.84 -77.16 -71.71
C GLN A 3 26.67 -75.92 -72.62
N GLN A 4 25.43 -75.47 -72.89
CA GLN A 4 25.18 -74.25 -73.67
C GLN A 4 25.48 -72.98 -72.86
N ILE A 5 25.27 -73.01 -71.54
CA ILE A 5 25.62 -71.91 -70.63
C ILE A 5 27.14 -71.70 -70.59
N ARG A 6 27.93 -72.79 -70.55
CA ARG A 6 29.40 -72.73 -70.61
C ARG A 6 29.95 -72.12 -71.89
N ARG A 7 29.31 -72.32 -73.04
CA ARG A 7 29.80 -71.83 -74.35
C ARG A 7 29.55 -70.32 -74.53
N ARG A 8 28.42 -69.80 -74.03
CA ARG A 8 28.13 -68.35 -74.00
C ARG A 8 29.05 -67.56 -73.06
N TRP A 9 29.56 -68.18 -71.99
CA TRP A 9 30.43 -67.53 -70.99
C TRP A 9 31.90 -67.38 -71.44
N ARG A 10 32.31 -68.07 -72.52
CA ARG A 10 33.69 -68.02 -73.04
C ARG A 10 33.97 -66.80 -73.92
N HIS A 11 32.93 -66.22 -74.55
CA HIS A 11 33.03 -65.07 -75.46
C HIS A 11 32.52 -63.74 -74.88
N THR A 12 32.12 -63.70 -73.61
CA THR A 12 31.76 -62.46 -72.93
C THR A 12 33.02 -61.65 -72.55
N PRO A 13 33.10 -60.36 -72.92
CA PRO A 13 34.20 -59.47 -72.52
C PRO A 13 34.46 -59.53 -71.00
N LEU A 14 35.73 -59.37 -70.57
CA LEU A 14 36.15 -59.44 -69.16
C LEU A 14 35.29 -58.54 -68.23
N ILE A 15 34.86 -57.39 -68.76
CA ILE A 15 33.94 -56.45 -68.11
C ILE A 15 32.63 -57.14 -67.67
N TRP A 16 32.04 -58.02 -68.50
CA TRP A 16 30.81 -58.73 -68.17
C TRP A 16 31.03 -59.87 -67.15
N LYS A 17 32.23 -60.45 -67.10
CA LYS A 17 32.60 -61.46 -66.09
C LYS A 17 32.84 -60.82 -64.72
N LEU A 18 33.57 -59.71 -64.68
CA LEU A 18 33.75 -58.90 -63.47
C LEU A 18 32.42 -58.33 -62.99
N ALA A 19 31.55 -57.86 -63.90
CA ALA A 19 30.19 -57.45 -63.56
C ALA A 19 29.37 -58.61 -62.96
N GLY A 20 29.52 -59.84 -63.47
CA GLY A 20 28.86 -61.02 -62.92
C GLY A 20 29.36 -61.44 -61.53
N ILE A 21 30.67 -61.36 -61.28
CA ILE A 21 31.26 -61.63 -59.95
C ILE A 21 30.84 -60.54 -58.96
N LEU A 22 30.92 -59.27 -59.36
CA LEU A 22 30.45 -58.15 -58.56
C LEU A 22 28.96 -58.29 -58.23
N LEU A 23 28.14 -58.72 -59.19
CA LEU A 23 26.72 -59.00 -58.99
C LEU A 23 26.53 -60.13 -57.96
N LEU A 24 27.30 -61.22 -58.02
CA LEU A 24 27.23 -62.30 -57.03
C LEU A 24 27.68 -61.87 -55.64
N VAL A 25 28.72 -61.04 -55.53
CA VAL A 25 29.18 -60.45 -54.26
C VAL A 25 28.13 -59.49 -53.70
N LEU A 26 27.51 -58.67 -54.54
CA LEU A 26 26.43 -57.78 -54.14
C LEU A 26 25.19 -58.57 -53.71
N ILE A 27 24.82 -59.65 -54.41
CA ILE A 27 23.72 -60.55 -54.01
C ILE A 27 24.05 -61.23 -52.69
N PHE A 28 25.30 -61.70 -52.51
CA PHE A 28 25.75 -62.33 -51.27
C PHE A 28 25.73 -61.35 -50.10
N LEU A 29 26.34 -60.16 -50.26
CA LEU A 29 26.33 -59.08 -49.26
C LEU A 29 24.91 -58.62 -48.95
N PHE A 30 24.06 -58.49 -49.96
CA PHE A 30 22.65 -58.15 -49.79
C PHE A 30 21.88 -59.25 -49.05
N GLY A 31 22.18 -60.52 -49.33
CA GLY A 31 21.53 -61.69 -48.74
C GLY A 31 21.93 -61.98 -47.29
N ILE A 32 23.18 -61.72 -46.90
CA ILE A 32 23.62 -61.85 -45.49
C ILE A 32 23.28 -60.61 -44.65
N ASN A 33 23.01 -59.47 -45.29
CA ASN A 33 22.64 -58.24 -44.61
C ASN A 33 21.19 -58.34 -44.11
N ARG A 34 20.98 -58.11 -42.82
CA ARG A 34 19.63 -58.09 -42.24
C ARG A 34 19.02 -56.73 -42.50
N TRP A 35 18.16 -56.67 -43.51
CA TRP A 35 17.43 -55.47 -43.90
C TRP A 35 16.21 -55.26 -43.00
N LYS A 36 16.00 -54.00 -42.59
CA LYS A 36 14.82 -53.56 -41.85
C LYS A 36 14.46 -52.14 -42.27
N ILE A 37 13.20 -51.75 -42.07
CA ILE A 37 12.79 -50.36 -42.20
C ILE A 37 12.93 -49.70 -40.83
N GLU A 38 13.45 -48.48 -40.81
CA GLU A 38 13.49 -47.61 -39.63
C GLU A 38 12.76 -46.30 -39.97
N ALA A 39 11.87 -45.86 -39.07
CA ALA A 39 11.28 -44.52 -39.12
C ALA A 39 12.02 -43.57 -38.17
N LYS A 40 12.15 -42.31 -38.60
CA LYS A 40 12.71 -41.20 -37.81
C LYS A 40 11.86 -39.96 -37.98
N ASN A 41 11.51 -39.32 -36.87
CA ASN A 41 10.92 -38.00 -36.78
C ASN A 41 11.92 -37.10 -36.02
N PRO A 42 12.22 -35.89 -36.49
CA PRO A 42 13.08 -34.95 -35.76
C PRO A 42 12.67 -34.70 -34.29
N GLN A 43 11.38 -34.86 -33.98
CA GLN A 43 10.82 -34.69 -32.64
C GLN A 43 10.98 -35.94 -31.75
N ASP A 44 11.42 -37.09 -32.28
CA ASP A 44 11.63 -38.34 -31.52
C ASP A 44 12.68 -38.24 -30.41
N GLY A 45 13.50 -37.18 -30.39
CA GLY A 45 14.52 -36.95 -29.36
C GLY A 45 13.96 -36.41 -28.04
N ALA A 46 12.71 -35.96 -28.01
CA ALA A 46 12.05 -35.44 -26.81
C ALA A 46 11.27 -36.54 -26.09
N SER A 47 11.46 -36.69 -24.77
CA SER A 47 10.74 -37.67 -23.95
C SER A 47 9.29 -37.29 -23.63
N ALA A 48 8.90 -36.04 -23.89
CA ALA A 48 7.56 -35.50 -23.71
C ALA A 48 7.38 -34.24 -24.55
N VAL A 49 6.12 -33.87 -24.81
CA VAL A 49 5.68 -32.67 -25.50
C VAL A 49 5.01 -31.76 -24.48
N ASP A 50 5.33 -30.47 -24.50
CA ASP A 50 4.73 -29.51 -23.57
C ASP A 50 3.27 -29.23 -23.94
N TYR A 51 2.45 -28.92 -22.93
CA TYR A 51 1.05 -28.60 -23.11
C TYR A 51 0.87 -27.42 -24.08
N GLN A 52 -0.11 -27.52 -24.98
CA GLN A 52 -0.40 -26.56 -26.07
C GLN A 52 0.73 -26.29 -27.07
N SER A 53 1.89 -26.95 -26.94
CA SER A 53 2.96 -26.83 -27.94
C SER A 53 2.59 -27.55 -29.24
N ALA A 54 3.17 -27.12 -30.36
CA ALA A 54 2.91 -27.74 -31.66
C ALA A 54 3.61 -29.10 -31.77
N TRP A 55 2.85 -30.14 -32.12
CA TRP A 55 3.38 -31.46 -32.44
C TRP A 55 2.77 -31.98 -33.74
N ASP A 56 3.60 -32.48 -34.65
CA ASP A 56 3.15 -33.23 -35.82
C ASP A 56 4.22 -34.20 -36.34
N ALA A 57 3.79 -35.09 -37.24
CA ALA A 57 4.66 -36.07 -37.88
C ALA A 57 5.05 -35.69 -39.32
N LYS A 58 4.91 -34.42 -39.74
CA LYS A 58 5.13 -34.01 -41.15
C LYS A 58 6.57 -34.24 -41.59
N ASP A 59 7.50 -34.16 -40.66
CA ASP A 59 8.93 -34.38 -40.92
C ASP A 59 9.39 -35.83 -40.68
N ALA A 60 8.48 -36.74 -40.35
CA ALA A 60 8.80 -38.15 -40.23
C ALA A 60 9.22 -38.74 -41.59
N ARG A 61 10.26 -39.56 -41.58
CA ARG A 61 10.81 -40.24 -42.77
C ARG A 61 11.12 -41.69 -42.41
N ALA A 62 10.89 -42.61 -43.34
CA ALA A 62 11.28 -44.01 -43.18
C ALA A 62 12.33 -44.42 -44.23
N TYR A 63 13.26 -45.28 -43.84
CA TYR A 63 14.32 -45.79 -44.71
C TYR A 63 14.50 -47.28 -44.52
N LEU A 64 14.63 -48.01 -45.62
CA LEU A 64 15.19 -49.36 -45.63
C LEU A 64 16.70 -49.25 -45.42
N THR A 65 17.20 -49.89 -44.36
CA THR A 65 18.61 -49.93 -44.00
C THR A 65 19.00 -51.34 -43.57
N GLY A 66 20.31 -51.63 -43.53
CA GLY A 66 20.80 -52.96 -43.22
C GLY A 66 21.80 -52.99 -42.07
N SER A 67 21.91 -54.14 -41.41
CA SER A 67 22.80 -54.35 -40.26
C SER A 67 24.29 -54.13 -40.57
N ILE A 68 24.72 -54.49 -41.79
CA ILE A 68 26.10 -54.39 -42.30
C ILE A 68 26.26 -53.12 -43.16
N LEU A 69 25.27 -52.84 -44.02
CA LEU A 69 25.27 -51.67 -44.91
C LEU A 69 24.45 -50.51 -44.33
N ARG A 70 24.78 -50.05 -43.11
CA ARG A 70 24.03 -49.00 -42.39
C ARG A 70 24.03 -47.63 -43.09
N PHE A 71 25.04 -47.38 -43.93
CA PHE A 71 25.15 -46.16 -44.73
C PHE A 71 24.15 -46.14 -45.90
N VAL A 72 23.63 -47.30 -46.31
CA VAL A 72 22.60 -47.39 -47.33
C VAL A 72 21.25 -47.08 -46.69
N LYS A 73 20.67 -45.93 -47.10
CA LYS A 73 19.32 -45.48 -46.70
C LYS A 73 18.47 -45.32 -47.93
N ILE A 74 17.56 -46.27 -48.14
CA ILE A 74 16.68 -46.25 -49.29
C ILE A 74 15.30 -45.79 -48.81
N PRO A 75 14.74 -44.65 -49.28
CA PRO A 75 13.47 -44.12 -48.78
C PRO A 75 12.34 -45.14 -48.83
N ALA A 76 11.59 -45.34 -47.76
CA ALA A 76 10.39 -46.19 -47.75
C ALA A 76 9.12 -45.32 -47.74
N LYS A 77 8.01 -45.83 -48.29
CA LYS A 77 6.73 -45.14 -48.19
C LYS A 77 6.27 -45.26 -46.73
N LEU A 78 6.16 -44.12 -46.05
CA LEU A 78 5.72 -44.03 -44.67
C LEU A 78 4.29 -43.49 -44.62
N GLU A 79 3.48 -44.13 -43.80
CA GLU A 79 2.17 -43.67 -43.38
C GLU A 79 2.20 -43.55 -41.86
N VAL A 80 1.81 -42.39 -41.35
CA VAL A 80 1.71 -42.13 -39.92
C VAL A 80 0.26 -41.85 -39.61
N THR A 81 -0.35 -42.65 -38.74
CA THR A 81 -1.73 -42.48 -38.30
C THR A 81 -1.80 -42.30 -36.77
N GLY A 82 -2.91 -41.77 -36.28
CA GLY A 82 -3.04 -41.30 -34.90
C GLY A 82 -2.91 -39.77 -34.82
N THR A 83 -3.45 -39.20 -33.74
CA THR A 83 -3.50 -37.76 -33.50
C THR A 83 -3.03 -37.47 -32.08
N VAL A 84 -2.19 -36.46 -31.91
CA VAL A 84 -1.78 -35.96 -30.59
C VAL A 84 -2.50 -34.65 -30.35
N ASP A 85 -3.39 -34.64 -29.35
CA ASP A 85 -4.10 -33.43 -28.93
C ASP A 85 -3.27 -32.74 -27.85
N THR A 86 -2.41 -31.79 -28.24
CA THR A 86 -1.55 -31.09 -27.28
C THR A 86 -2.33 -30.15 -26.36
N GLY A 87 -3.62 -29.90 -26.64
CA GLY A 87 -4.53 -29.21 -25.73
C GLY A 87 -5.06 -30.08 -24.58
N LYS A 88 -4.64 -31.35 -24.48
CA LYS A 88 -4.98 -32.28 -23.41
C LYS A 88 -3.77 -33.08 -22.95
N LEU A 89 -3.54 -33.10 -21.64
CA LEU A 89 -2.52 -33.95 -21.02
C LEU A 89 -2.83 -35.43 -21.22
N GLY A 90 -1.78 -36.24 -21.41
CA GLY A 90 -1.89 -37.69 -21.52
C GLY A 90 -0.93 -38.30 -22.53
N ASP A 91 -1.02 -39.62 -22.65
CA ASP A 91 -0.23 -40.42 -23.57
C ASP A 91 -1.02 -40.71 -24.86
N TYR A 92 -0.42 -40.37 -26.00
CA TYR A 92 -1.02 -40.56 -27.33
C TYR A 92 -0.21 -41.57 -28.12
N THR A 93 -0.86 -42.62 -28.61
CA THR A 93 -0.21 -43.60 -29.47
C THR A 93 -0.29 -43.17 -30.93
N VAL A 94 0.87 -43.15 -31.59
CA VAL A 94 1.04 -42.83 -33.00
C VAL A 94 1.58 -44.06 -33.71
N HIS A 95 0.94 -44.45 -34.81
CA HIS A 95 1.22 -45.68 -35.53
C HIS A 95 2.05 -45.36 -36.79
N TYR A 96 3.27 -45.88 -36.84
CA TYR A 96 4.17 -45.76 -37.98
C TYR A 96 4.09 -47.03 -38.82
N THR A 97 3.49 -46.93 -40.00
CA THR A 97 3.42 -48.03 -40.97
C THR A 97 4.28 -47.69 -42.17
N ALA A 98 5.30 -48.49 -42.43
CA ALA A 98 6.16 -48.31 -43.60
C ALA A 98 6.35 -49.61 -44.37
N HIS A 99 6.36 -49.51 -45.68
CA HIS A 99 6.61 -50.66 -46.55
C HIS A 99 7.55 -50.30 -47.70
N ARG A 100 8.34 -51.30 -48.09
CA ARG A 100 9.16 -51.26 -49.31
C ARG A 100 9.43 -52.68 -49.78
N PHE A 101 8.95 -53.03 -50.97
CA PHE A 101 9.01 -54.40 -51.52
C PHE A 101 8.46 -55.45 -50.55
N LEU A 102 9.32 -56.33 -50.03
CA LEU A 102 8.96 -57.41 -49.11
C LEU A 102 9.16 -57.03 -47.63
N TRP A 103 9.69 -55.83 -47.34
CA TRP A 103 9.91 -55.35 -45.98
C TRP A 103 8.76 -54.47 -45.51
N HIS A 104 8.31 -54.77 -44.30
CA HIS A 104 7.24 -54.06 -43.61
C HIS A 104 7.72 -53.67 -42.21
N MET A 105 7.24 -52.55 -41.72
CA MET A 105 7.46 -52.07 -40.36
C MET A 105 6.15 -51.49 -39.87
N ASN A 106 5.73 -51.96 -38.70
CA ASN A 106 4.65 -51.40 -37.91
C ASN A 106 5.25 -51.11 -36.54
N GLU A 107 5.27 -49.85 -36.14
CA GLU A 107 5.86 -49.39 -34.89
C GLU A 107 4.91 -48.41 -34.22
N ASP A 108 4.54 -48.70 -32.98
CA ASP A 108 3.73 -47.80 -32.15
C ASP A 108 4.66 -46.94 -31.31
N ARG A 109 4.42 -45.63 -31.31
CA ARG A 109 5.16 -44.67 -30.48
C ARG A 109 4.20 -43.95 -29.56
N VAL A 110 4.55 -43.89 -28.28
CA VAL A 110 3.80 -43.12 -27.29
C VAL A 110 4.40 -41.73 -27.19
N ILE A 111 3.55 -40.72 -27.37
CA ILE A 111 3.87 -39.31 -27.20
C ILE A 111 3.17 -38.83 -25.94
N SER A 112 3.94 -38.52 -24.90
CA SER A 112 3.39 -37.99 -23.64
C SER A 112 3.28 -36.47 -23.71
N VAL A 113 2.05 -35.95 -23.67
CA VAL A 113 1.79 -34.51 -23.47
C VAL A 113 1.76 -34.25 -21.98
N LYS A 114 2.71 -33.45 -21.50
CA LYS A 114 2.91 -33.12 -20.08
C LYS A 114 2.98 -31.60 -19.92
N ASP A 115 2.72 -31.15 -18.70
CA ASP A 115 3.02 -29.79 -18.30
C ASP A 115 4.51 -29.66 -17.98
N LEU A 116 5.23 -28.91 -18.81
CA LEU A 116 6.67 -28.66 -18.66
C LEU A 116 6.97 -27.16 -18.45
N SER A 117 5.94 -26.32 -18.47
CA SER A 117 6.05 -24.87 -18.32
C SER A 117 5.99 -24.49 -16.85
N ALA A 118 6.86 -23.58 -16.43
CA ALA A 118 6.76 -22.99 -15.09
C ALA A 118 5.72 -21.85 -15.07
N PRO A 119 5.08 -21.58 -13.90
CA PRO A 119 4.16 -20.47 -13.78
C PRO A 119 4.81 -19.10 -14.06
N GLU A 120 4.02 -18.14 -14.53
CA GLU A 120 4.46 -16.75 -14.71
C GLU A 120 4.10 -15.91 -13.48
N ILE A 121 5.10 -15.35 -12.80
CA ILE A 121 4.90 -14.41 -11.68
C ILE A 121 4.89 -12.97 -12.20
N THR A 122 3.81 -12.23 -11.90
CA THR A 122 3.70 -10.79 -12.14
C THR A 122 3.77 -10.03 -10.82
N LEU A 123 4.61 -8.99 -10.77
CA LEU A 123 4.76 -8.12 -9.59
C LEU A 123 4.10 -6.77 -9.91
N VAL A 124 3.22 -6.30 -9.02
CA VAL A 124 2.72 -4.92 -9.08
C VAL A 124 3.87 -4.00 -8.67
N THR A 125 4.05 -2.88 -9.37
CA THR A 125 5.09 -1.89 -9.01
C THR A 125 4.40 -0.56 -8.74
N LYS A 126 4.62 0.02 -7.56
CA LYS A 126 4.17 1.36 -7.20
C LYS A 126 5.37 2.32 -7.19
N PRO A 127 5.54 3.19 -8.20
CA PRO A 127 6.76 3.99 -8.38
C PRO A 127 7.17 4.86 -7.18
N ASP A 128 6.19 5.34 -6.40
CA ASP A 128 6.42 6.21 -5.25
C ASP A 128 6.46 5.46 -3.91
N SER A 129 6.36 4.12 -3.92
CA SER A 129 6.38 3.31 -2.70
C SER A 129 7.79 3.19 -2.13
N TYR A 130 7.86 3.30 -0.81
CA TYR A 130 9.07 3.07 -0.02
C TYR A 130 8.68 2.48 1.33
N THR A 131 9.64 1.85 2.00
CA THR A 131 9.49 1.35 3.37
C THR A 131 10.38 2.18 4.26
N LEU A 132 9.85 2.64 5.40
CA LEU A 132 10.68 3.34 6.37
C LEU A 132 11.79 2.41 6.90
N PRO A 133 13.03 2.88 7.05
CA PRO A 133 14.11 2.13 7.65
C PRO A 133 13.69 1.46 8.97
N GLY A 134 13.99 0.17 9.10
CA GLY A 134 13.65 -0.62 10.30
C GLY A 134 12.18 -1.01 10.44
N LYS A 135 11.31 -0.70 9.46
CA LYS A 135 9.92 -1.19 9.40
C LYS A 135 9.79 -2.40 8.49
N ALA A 136 8.75 -3.19 8.75
CA ALA A 136 8.39 -4.32 7.89
C ALA A 136 7.91 -3.82 6.52
N TYR A 137 8.26 -4.55 5.47
CA TYR A 137 7.81 -4.25 4.11
C TYR A 137 6.29 -4.49 3.98
N GLU A 138 5.60 -3.53 3.35
CA GLU A 138 4.20 -3.69 2.97
C GLU A 138 4.11 -4.18 1.52
N GLU A 139 3.45 -5.32 1.32
CA GLU A 139 3.34 -5.97 0.01
C GLU A 139 2.58 -5.12 -1.00
N GLU A 140 3.22 -4.79 -2.13
CA GLU A 140 2.60 -4.00 -3.20
C GLU A 140 1.65 -4.80 -4.10
N GLY A 141 1.69 -6.13 -4.01
CA GLY A 141 0.84 -7.06 -4.75
C GLY A 141 1.63 -7.88 -5.77
N TYR A 142 1.16 -9.10 -6.02
CA TYR A 142 1.67 -10.01 -7.04
C TYR A 142 0.56 -10.96 -7.49
N SER A 143 0.77 -11.60 -8.64
CA SER A 143 -0.03 -12.72 -9.12
C SER A 143 0.87 -13.79 -9.73
N ALA A 144 0.38 -15.02 -9.79
CA ALA A 144 1.04 -16.12 -10.48
C ALA A 144 0.02 -16.94 -11.28
N VAL A 145 0.28 -17.15 -12.57
CA VAL A 145 -0.61 -17.90 -13.48
C VAL A 145 0.19 -18.95 -14.21
N ASP A 146 -0.39 -20.13 -14.36
CA ASP A 146 0.14 -21.24 -15.13
C ASP A 146 -0.83 -21.65 -16.27
N ALA A 147 -0.29 -22.19 -17.35
CA ALA A 147 -1.06 -22.55 -18.54
C ALA A 147 -2.02 -23.73 -18.30
N VAL A 148 -1.70 -24.63 -17.37
CA VAL A 148 -2.47 -25.84 -17.04
C VAL A 148 -3.24 -25.67 -15.73
N ASP A 149 -2.57 -25.16 -14.69
CA ASP A 149 -3.13 -25.02 -13.35
C ASP A 149 -3.96 -23.72 -13.17
N GLY A 150 -3.86 -22.77 -14.10
CA GLY A 150 -4.55 -21.48 -14.01
C GLY A 150 -3.96 -20.57 -12.94
N ASP A 151 -4.81 -19.91 -12.13
CA ASP A 151 -4.34 -19.03 -11.07
C ASP A 151 -3.74 -19.84 -9.90
N VAL A 152 -2.45 -19.67 -9.69
CA VAL A 152 -1.67 -20.32 -8.63
C VAL A 152 -1.10 -19.31 -7.63
N THR A 153 -1.66 -18.10 -7.58
CA THR A 153 -1.21 -17.00 -6.70
C THR A 153 -1.14 -17.42 -5.24
N ASP A 154 -2.12 -18.20 -4.76
CA ASP A 154 -2.18 -18.67 -3.36
C ASP A 154 -1.07 -19.69 -3.00
N LYS A 155 -0.40 -20.28 -4.00
CA LYS A 155 0.73 -21.19 -3.80
C LYS A 155 2.08 -20.47 -3.71
N VAL A 156 2.12 -19.16 -3.96
CA VAL A 156 3.36 -18.38 -3.93
C VAL A 156 3.90 -18.32 -2.51
N GLN A 157 5.11 -18.82 -2.34
CA GLN A 157 5.89 -18.68 -1.11
C GLN A 157 6.76 -17.43 -1.19
N ARG A 158 6.81 -16.68 -0.09
CA ARG A 158 7.59 -15.46 0.02
C ARG A 158 8.70 -15.62 1.04
N LYS A 159 9.87 -15.07 0.72
CA LYS A 159 11.01 -14.95 1.64
C LYS A 159 11.62 -13.57 1.54
N GLU A 160 11.67 -12.86 2.67
CA GLU A 160 12.37 -11.59 2.82
C GLU A 160 13.75 -11.82 3.42
N GLU A 161 14.79 -11.36 2.74
CA GLU A 161 16.16 -11.43 3.22
C GLU A 161 16.98 -10.28 2.61
N ALA A 162 17.72 -9.55 3.46
CA ALA A 162 18.64 -8.50 3.04
C ALA A 162 18.03 -7.44 2.09
N GLY A 163 16.81 -6.99 2.35
CA GLY A 163 16.14 -5.97 1.53
C GLY A 163 15.55 -6.49 0.22
N VAL A 164 15.49 -7.80 0.02
CA VAL A 164 14.93 -8.43 -1.18
C VAL A 164 13.79 -9.36 -0.79
N VAL A 165 12.65 -9.23 -1.47
CA VAL A 165 11.55 -10.19 -1.40
C VAL A 165 11.68 -11.17 -2.56
N THR A 166 11.81 -12.46 -2.25
CA THR A 166 11.82 -13.55 -3.24
C THR A 166 10.47 -14.24 -3.25
N TYR A 167 9.86 -14.33 -4.42
CA TYR A 167 8.59 -15.01 -4.70
C TYR A 167 8.89 -16.30 -5.44
N THR A 168 8.48 -17.43 -4.88
CA THR A 168 8.66 -18.76 -5.50
C THR A 168 7.34 -19.47 -5.58
N VAL A 169 7.00 -20.01 -6.75
CA VAL A 169 5.80 -20.82 -6.95
C VAL A 169 6.17 -22.09 -7.71
N THR A 170 5.58 -23.21 -7.28
CA THR A 170 5.70 -24.50 -7.95
C THR A 170 4.29 -24.96 -8.33
N ASP A 171 4.11 -25.33 -9.59
CA ASP A 171 2.85 -25.90 -10.09
C ASP A 171 2.65 -27.35 -9.60
N ASN A 172 1.55 -27.98 -10.03
CA ASN A 172 1.24 -29.37 -9.71
C ASN A 172 2.14 -30.38 -10.44
N ALA A 173 2.76 -30.00 -11.56
CA ALA A 173 3.67 -30.84 -12.34
C ALA A 173 5.11 -30.81 -11.81
N GLY A 174 5.42 -29.88 -10.90
CA GLY A 174 6.72 -29.69 -10.27
C GLY A 174 7.60 -28.65 -10.95
N ASN A 175 7.10 -27.87 -11.91
CA ASN A 175 7.87 -26.79 -12.50
C ASN A 175 7.83 -25.56 -11.59
N THR A 176 8.96 -24.87 -11.45
CA THR A 176 9.14 -23.80 -10.47
C THR A 176 9.55 -22.50 -11.15
N ALA A 177 8.93 -21.40 -10.72
CA ALA A 177 9.32 -20.04 -11.08
C ALA A 177 9.74 -19.22 -9.86
N THR A 178 10.68 -18.31 -10.07
CA THR A 178 11.15 -17.38 -9.04
C THR A 178 11.25 -15.97 -9.59
N LYS A 179 10.81 -14.98 -8.80
CA LYS A 179 10.95 -13.56 -9.10
C LYS A 179 11.32 -12.79 -7.84
N THR A 180 12.02 -11.67 -7.99
CA THR A 180 12.50 -10.87 -6.86
C THR A 180 12.03 -9.43 -6.93
N ARG A 181 11.73 -8.83 -5.78
CA ARG A 181 11.51 -7.39 -5.61
C ARG A 181 12.58 -6.81 -4.69
N GLN A 182 13.21 -5.71 -5.09
CA GLN A 182 14.07 -4.93 -4.21
C GLN A 182 13.20 -4.00 -3.37
N ILE A 183 13.39 -4.00 -2.05
CA ILE A 183 12.70 -3.09 -1.13
C ILE A 183 13.43 -1.74 -1.17
N ASN A 184 12.70 -0.69 -1.52
CA ASN A 184 13.21 0.66 -1.45
C ASN A 184 13.06 1.19 -0.02
N TYR A 185 14.14 1.19 0.77
CA TYR A 185 14.15 1.84 2.08
C TYR A 185 14.50 3.31 1.92
N ASP A 186 13.60 4.17 2.39
CA ASP A 186 13.78 5.61 2.30
C ASP A 186 13.08 6.29 3.49
N ASP A 187 13.58 7.46 3.87
CA ASP A 187 12.87 8.37 4.76
C ASP A 187 12.71 9.70 4.05
N LYS A 188 11.47 10.11 3.87
CA LYS A 188 11.10 11.36 3.19
C LYS A 188 10.44 12.35 4.14
N VAL A 189 10.38 12.01 5.43
CA VAL A 189 9.71 12.83 6.44
C VAL A 189 10.79 13.68 7.12
N PRO A 190 10.74 15.01 6.99
CA PRO A 190 11.67 15.89 7.69
C PRO A 190 11.44 15.91 9.21
N PRO A 191 12.49 16.25 9.97
CA PRO A 191 12.43 16.34 11.41
C PRO A 191 11.52 17.47 11.89
N VAL A 192 11.04 17.40 13.12
CA VAL A 192 10.12 18.37 13.71
C VAL A 192 10.84 19.15 14.81
N ILE A 193 10.94 20.47 14.66
CA ILE A 193 11.47 21.38 15.69
C ILE A 193 10.33 21.89 16.57
N THR A 194 10.43 21.68 17.89
CA THR A 194 9.53 22.24 18.90
C THR A 194 10.22 23.36 19.65
N LEU A 195 9.65 24.57 19.58
CA LEU A 195 10.11 25.75 20.30
C LEU A 195 9.40 25.85 21.66
N VAL A 196 10.09 25.59 22.77
CA VAL A 196 9.52 25.69 24.12
C VAL A 196 9.22 27.16 24.44
N GLY A 197 7.96 27.48 24.74
CA GLY A 197 7.50 28.86 24.89
C GLY A 197 6.99 29.51 23.60
N GLY A 198 6.97 28.78 22.49
CA GLY A 198 6.41 29.23 21.21
C GLY A 198 7.41 29.94 20.30
N ASP A 199 6.89 30.41 19.17
CA ASP A 199 7.60 31.17 18.14
C ASP A 199 7.65 32.68 18.45
N LYS A 200 6.91 33.16 19.46
CA LYS A 200 6.95 34.53 19.98
C LYS A 200 7.12 34.53 21.49
N ILE A 201 8.18 35.18 21.98
CA ILE A 201 8.48 35.29 23.42
C ILE A 201 8.75 36.74 23.79
N SER A 202 8.21 37.18 24.93
CA SER A 202 8.53 38.47 25.54
C SER A 202 9.50 38.28 26.70
N VAL A 203 10.57 39.08 26.72
CA VAL A 203 11.63 39.03 27.73
C VAL A 203 11.77 40.42 28.36
N VAL A 204 11.82 40.48 29.68
CA VAL A 204 12.01 41.75 30.39
C VAL A 204 13.45 42.22 30.23
N LEU A 205 13.64 43.52 30.00
CA LEU A 205 14.96 44.14 29.84
C LEU A 205 15.88 43.75 31.02
N LYS A 206 17.10 43.31 30.69
CA LYS A 206 18.14 42.81 31.61
C LYS A 206 17.80 41.53 32.37
N SER A 207 16.71 40.85 32.03
CA SER A 207 16.38 39.55 32.61
C SER A 207 17.14 38.41 31.91
N LYS A 208 17.28 37.27 32.58
CA LYS A 208 17.90 36.08 32.00
C LYS A 208 16.96 35.48 30.95
N TYR A 209 17.43 35.36 29.71
CA TYR A 209 16.78 34.59 28.66
C TYR A 209 17.50 33.25 28.49
N GLU A 210 16.73 32.15 28.42
CA GLU A 210 17.24 30.82 28.14
C GLU A 210 16.46 30.25 26.97
N ASP A 211 17.15 30.02 25.86
CA ASP A 211 16.54 29.41 24.68
C ASP A 211 16.36 27.91 24.90
N LYS A 212 15.12 27.44 24.78
CA LYS A 212 14.76 26.02 24.89
C LYS A 212 14.00 25.57 23.65
N TYR A 213 14.43 24.46 23.09
CA TYR A 213 13.86 23.80 21.93
C TYR A 213 14.20 22.30 21.95
N SER A 214 13.49 21.52 21.14
CA SER A 214 13.81 20.12 20.84
C SER A 214 13.60 19.84 19.36
N ALA A 215 14.27 18.82 18.82
CA ALA A 215 14.04 18.33 17.47
C ALA A 215 13.94 16.81 17.46
N VAL A 216 12.89 16.26 16.84
CA VAL A 216 12.66 14.82 16.76
C VAL A 216 12.31 14.41 15.33
N ASP A 217 12.74 13.21 14.95
CA ASP A 217 12.52 12.60 13.65
C ASP A 217 11.90 11.20 13.79
N ASN A 218 11.15 10.75 12.78
CA ASN A 218 10.46 9.45 12.80
C ASN A 218 11.39 8.24 12.70
N VAL A 219 12.57 8.37 12.09
CA VAL A 219 13.56 7.30 11.97
C VAL A 219 14.77 7.59 12.85
N ASP A 220 15.26 8.83 12.87
CA ASP A 220 16.45 9.22 13.63
C ASP A 220 16.18 9.48 15.12
N GLY A 221 14.91 9.62 15.53
CA GLY A 221 14.54 9.86 16.92
C GLY A 221 14.91 11.27 17.39
N ASP A 222 15.41 11.43 18.62
CA ASP A 222 15.82 12.74 19.13
C ASP A 222 17.12 13.21 18.45
N ILE A 223 17.02 14.31 17.71
CA ILE A 223 18.13 14.95 17.01
C ILE A 223 18.33 16.40 17.45
N THR A 224 17.87 16.76 18.66
CA THR A 224 17.97 18.12 19.22
C THR A 224 19.40 18.67 19.17
N ASP A 225 20.40 17.83 19.42
CA ASP A 225 21.82 18.22 19.41
C ASP A 225 22.34 18.58 18.00
N LYS A 226 21.60 18.24 16.94
CA LYS A 226 21.93 18.58 15.55
C LYS A 226 21.33 19.93 15.09
N VAL A 227 20.49 20.56 15.91
CA VAL A 227 19.85 21.83 15.56
C VAL A 227 20.89 22.94 15.47
N GLN A 228 20.93 23.62 14.33
CA GLN A 228 21.70 24.83 14.10
C GLN A 228 20.83 26.04 14.43
N VAL A 229 21.33 26.94 15.28
CA VAL A 229 20.64 28.16 15.68
C VAL A 229 21.42 29.37 15.17
N GLU A 230 20.78 30.19 14.34
CA GLU A 230 21.29 31.47 13.88
C GLU A 230 20.56 32.62 14.58
N GLY A 231 21.26 33.73 14.79
CA GLY A 231 20.76 34.90 15.51
C GLY A 231 21.17 34.93 16.98
N THR A 232 20.98 36.08 17.61
CA THR A 232 21.30 36.31 19.02
C THR A 232 20.29 37.26 19.63
N VAL A 233 19.95 37.06 20.90
CA VAL A 233 19.09 37.96 21.67
C VAL A 233 19.96 38.80 22.61
N ASP A 234 19.89 40.12 22.49
CA ASP A 234 20.52 41.05 23.43
C ASP A 234 19.48 41.56 24.43
N THR A 235 19.50 41.00 25.64
CA THR A 235 18.55 41.35 26.70
C THR A 235 18.83 42.71 27.33
N ASP A 236 19.97 43.35 27.06
CA ASP A 236 20.30 44.68 27.59
C ASP A 236 19.72 45.81 26.72
N LYS A 237 19.23 45.48 25.52
CA LYS A 237 18.70 46.43 24.56
C LYS A 237 17.27 46.06 24.17
N GLU A 238 16.36 47.02 24.29
CA GLU A 238 14.99 46.86 23.79
C GLU A 238 14.98 46.64 22.28
N GLY A 239 14.13 45.73 21.82
CA GLY A 239 14.04 45.40 20.40
C GLY A 239 13.40 44.05 20.16
N SER A 240 13.22 43.74 18.88
CA SER A 240 12.79 42.42 18.42
C SER A 240 13.98 41.71 17.80
N TYR A 241 14.27 40.52 18.30
CA TYR A 241 15.36 39.65 17.87
C TYR A 241 14.79 38.41 17.20
N THR A 242 15.36 37.98 16.09
CA THR A 242 14.95 36.76 15.40
C THR A 242 16.01 35.70 15.56
N LEU A 243 15.58 34.52 16.02
CA LEU A 243 16.37 33.29 16.01
C LEU A 243 15.83 32.39 14.90
N THR A 244 16.72 31.76 14.14
CA THR A 244 16.38 30.79 13.09
C THR A 244 16.96 29.45 13.49
N TYR A 245 16.12 28.41 13.50
CA TYR A 245 16.48 27.04 13.83
C TYR A 245 16.43 26.21 12.57
N SER A 246 17.46 25.43 12.27
CA SER A 246 17.48 24.49 11.16
C SER A 246 18.05 23.15 11.59
N VAL A 247 17.44 22.05 11.15
CA VAL A 247 17.93 20.70 11.44
C VAL A 247 17.67 19.80 10.25
N THR A 248 18.67 18.97 9.93
CA THR A 248 18.63 17.98 8.86
C THR A 248 18.80 16.59 9.45
N ASP A 249 17.96 15.65 9.03
CA ASP A 249 18.01 14.25 9.44
C ASP A 249 19.14 13.47 8.71
N ALA A 250 19.24 12.15 8.90
CA ALA A 250 20.22 11.32 8.22
C ALA A 250 19.89 11.05 6.73
N HIS A 251 18.66 11.32 6.31
CA HIS A 251 18.15 11.10 4.95
C HIS A 251 18.07 12.39 4.11
N ASN A 252 18.62 13.49 4.64
CA ASN A 252 18.70 14.83 4.04
C ASN A 252 17.36 15.59 3.99
N ASN A 253 16.36 15.19 4.76
CA ASN A 253 15.17 16.00 4.95
C ASN A 253 15.48 17.09 5.98
N THR A 254 15.08 18.33 5.68
CA THR A 254 15.44 19.51 6.48
C THR A 254 14.20 20.28 6.91
N THR A 255 14.19 20.72 8.16
CA THR A 255 13.18 21.65 8.70
C THR A 255 13.84 22.92 9.18
N THR A 256 13.19 24.06 8.92
CA THR A 256 13.60 25.37 9.41
C THR A 256 12.41 26.09 10.03
N CYS A 257 12.60 26.72 11.18
CA CYS A 257 11.60 27.61 11.79
C CYS A 257 12.27 28.82 12.46
N THR A 258 11.48 29.80 12.87
CA THR A 258 12.00 31.03 13.48
C THR A 258 11.29 31.33 14.80
N ARG A 259 12.01 31.95 15.74
CA ARG A 259 11.46 32.58 16.93
C ARG A 259 11.69 34.08 16.93
N GLN A 260 10.66 34.85 17.25
CA GLN A 260 10.75 36.26 17.55
C GLN A 260 10.81 36.47 19.07
N VAL A 261 11.84 37.16 19.55
CA VAL A 261 12.03 37.51 20.95
C VAL A 261 11.97 39.01 21.10
N THR A 262 10.97 39.51 21.83
CA THR A 262 10.78 40.93 22.09
C THR A 262 11.31 41.28 23.47
N VAL A 263 12.29 42.17 23.54
CA VAL A 263 12.87 42.68 24.78
C VAL A 263 12.28 44.06 25.09
N SER A 264 11.65 44.21 26.27
CA SER A 264 11.00 45.46 26.71
C SER A 264 11.22 45.75 28.20
N LYS A 265 11.18 47.03 28.60
CA LYS A 265 11.27 47.43 30.03
C LYS A 265 10.06 46.98 30.85
N ASP A 266 8.90 46.90 30.21
CA ASP A 266 7.69 46.46 30.86
C ASP A 266 7.70 44.93 30.97
N ALA A 267 7.42 44.41 32.16
CA ALA A 267 7.01 43.02 32.32
C ALA A 267 5.82 42.78 31.37
N PRO A 268 5.67 41.59 30.77
CA PRO A 268 4.50 41.33 29.95
C PRO A 268 3.29 41.70 30.78
N SER A 269 2.55 42.70 30.30
CA SER A 269 1.25 42.98 30.84
C SER A 269 0.45 41.72 30.54
N ASP A 270 0.13 40.91 31.55
CA ASP A 270 -0.94 39.90 31.51
C ASP A 270 -2.31 40.58 31.35
N VAL A 271 -2.36 41.66 30.56
CA VAL A 271 -3.56 42.14 29.92
C VAL A 271 -3.62 41.33 28.63
N ALA A 272 -4.14 40.11 28.77
CA ALA A 272 -5.07 39.61 27.77
C ALA A 272 -6.00 40.78 27.44
N SER A 273 -5.80 41.36 26.26
CA SER A 273 -6.67 42.37 25.72
C SER A 273 -8.06 41.73 25.62
N GLU A 274 -8.99 42.16 26.48
CA GLU A 274 -10.41 42.04 26.22
C GLU A 274 -10.69 42.67 24.84
N GLY A 275 -10.74 41.82 23.82
CA GLY A 275 -10.88 42.26 22.44
C GLY A 275 -10.36 41.23 21.44
N THR A 276 -11.18 40.23 21.14
CA THR A 276 -11.07 39.37 19.95
C THR A 276 -9.69 38.74 19.69
N ASP A 277 -9.25 37.82 20.56
CA ASP A 277 -8.09 36.97 20.29
C ASP A 277 -8.44 35.89 19.24
N THR A 278 -8.47 36.31 17.98
CA THR A 278 -8.08 35.42 16.88
C THR A 278 -6.60 35.72 16.62
N PRO A 279 -5.67 34.77 16.77
CA PRO A 279 -4.28 35.02 16.43
C PRO A 279 -4.23 35.29 14.92
N THR A 280 -4.08 36.57 14.54
CA THR A 280 -4.18 37.05 13.16
C THR A 280 -2.86 36.92 12.40
N GLU A 281 -1.77 36.57 13.07
CA GLU A 281 -0.47 36.27 12.47
C GLU A 281 -0.11 34.79 12.61
N GLY A 282 -0.61 33.96 11.68
CA GLY A 282 -0.23 32.55 11.56
C GLY A 282 -1.23 31.76 10.71
N LYS A 283 -0.82 30.60 10.19
CA LYS A 283 -1.76 29.60 9.68
C LYS A 283 -2.10 28.66 10.84
N ILE A 284 -3.37 28.58 11.26
CA ILE A 284 -3.78 27.83 12.45
C ILE A 284 -4.65 26.65 12.02
N ILE A 285 -4.40 25.48 12.63
CA ILE A 285 -5.29 24.33 12.56
C ILE A 285 -5.77 23.99 13.98
N TYR A 286 -7.06 24.10 14.18
CA TYR A 286 -7.80 23.38 15.21
C TYR A 286 -8.22 22.05 14.62
N LEU A 287 -7.39 21.02 14.82
CA LEU A 287 -7.74 19.66 14.44
C LEU A 287 -8.72 19.11 15.49
N THR A 288 -9.87 18.60 15.04
CA THR A 288 -10.93 18.18 15.94
C THR A 288 -11.43 16.78 15.60
N PHE A 289 -11.71 15.97 16.62
CA PHE A 289 -12.18 14.60 16.48
C PHE A 289 -13.51 14.40 17.22
N ASP A 290 -14.53 13.94 16.50
CA ASP A 290 -15.87 13.67 17.01
C ASP A 290 -16.09 12.17 17.25
N ASP A 291 -17.12 11.86 18.04
CA ASP A 291 -17.65 10.52 18.36
C ASP A 291 -16.81 9.65 19.31
N GLY A 292 -15.52 9.92 19.46
CA GLY A 292 -14.64 9.22 20.38
C GLY A 292 -14.96 9.46 21.87
N PRO A 293 -14.23 8.82 22.79
CA PRO A 293 -13.14 7.88 22.50
C PRO A 293 -13.64 6.50 22.05
N GLY A 294 -12.82 5.79 21.28
CA GLY A 294 -13.08 4.44 20.78
C GLY A 294 -11.81 3.64 20.54
N LYS A 295 -11.92 2.60 19.70
CA LYS A 295 -10.87 1.59 19.47
C LYS A 295 -9.52 2.18 19.03
N TYR A 296 -9.53 3.27 18.26
CA TYR A 296 -8.33 3.83 17.63
C TYR A 296 -7.79 5.09 18.33
N THR A 297 -8.51 5.63 19.33
CA THR A 297 -8.12 6.85 20.05
C THR A 297 -6.74 6.72 20.70
N GLY A 298 -6.41 5.54 21.25
CA GLY A 298 -5.10 5.30 21.84
C GLY A 298 -3.95 5.45 20.82
N GLN A 299 -4.13 4.92 19.61
CA GLN A 299 -3.19 5.07 18.50
C GLN A 299 -3.09 6.52 18.04
N LEU A 300 -4.22 7.23 17.96
CA LEU A 300 -4.23 8.65 17.63
C LEU A 300 -3.44 9.48 18.63
N LEU A 301 -3.65 9.25 19.94
CA LEU A 301 -2.89 9.95 20.98
C LEU A 301 -1.39 9.69 20.88
N ASP A 302 -0.97 8.48 20.52
CA ASP A 302 0.46 8.18 20.26
C ASP A 302 1.01 9.01 19.07
N ILE A 303 0.23 9.16 17.99
CA ILE A 303 0.61 10.00 16.85
C ILE A 303 0.68 11.47 17.27
N LEU A 304 -0.32 11.99 17.98
CA LEU A 304 -0.36 13.39 18.43
C LEU A 304 0.83 13.71 19.34
N LYS A 305 1.17 12.76 20.23
CA LYS A 305 2.33 12.85 21.11
C LYS A 305 3.66 12.86 20.35
N LYS A 306 3.81 12.05 19.29
CA LYS A 306 4.99 12.05 18.40
C LYS A 306 5.32 13.45 17.88
N TYR A 307 4.30 14.23 17.51
CA TYR A 307 4.45 15.59 16.98
C TYR A 307 4.34 16.70 18.04
N ASN A 308 4.10 16.33 19.31
CA ASN A 308 3.77 17.25 20.40
C ASN A 308 2.66 18.26 20.07
N VAL A 309 1.70 17.87 19.24
CA VAL A 309 0.55 18.73 18.87
C VAL A 309 -0.60 18.53 19.84
N LYS A 310 -1.37 19.60 20.08
CA LYS A 310 -2.58 19.57 20.90
C LYS A 310 -3.79 19.87 20.04
N VAL A 311 -4.89 19.15 20.30
CA VAL A 311 -6.09 19.07 19.46
C VAL A 311 -7.33 19.05 20.35
N THR A 312 -8.51 19.01 19.74
CA THR A 312 -9.79 18.94 20.46
C THR A 312 -10.50 17.62 20.18
N PHE A 313 -10.98 16.97 21.23
CA PHE A 313 -11.87 15.83 21.15
C PHE A 313 -13.28 16.27 21.55
N PHE A 314 -14.26 16.17 20.66
CA PHE A 314 -15.67 16.31 20.99
C PHE A 314 -16.22 14.93 21.28
N THR A 315 -16.33 14.62 22.57
CA THR A 315 -16.43 13.25 23.05
C THR A 315 -17.87 12.81 23.30
N THR A 316 -18.08 11.50 23.22
CA THR A 316 -19.33 10.80 23.54
C THR A 316 -19.12 9.67 24.53
N ASN A 317 -20.21 9.06 25.00
CA ASN A 317 -20.17 7.82 25.76
C ASN A 317 -20.76 6.61 24.98
N GLN A 318 -20.68 6.63 23.65
CA GLN A 318 -21.12 5.50 22.81
C GLN A 318 -20.29 4.23 23.02
N PHE A 319 -19.03 4.37 23.47
CA PHE A 319 -18.12 3.26 23.73
C PHE A 319 -17.59 3.29 25.17
N PRO A 320 -18.40 2.94 26.19
CA PRO A 320 -18.04 3.08 27.60
C PRO A 320 -16.74 2.37 28.02
N HIS A 321 -16.33 1.32 27.29
CA HIS A 321 -15.07 0.60 27.54
C HIS A 321 -13.81 1.44 27.29
N TYR A 322 -13.93 2.58 26.60
CA TYR A 322 -12.80 3.48 26.29
C TYR A 322 -12.81 4.79 27.09
N GLN A 323 -13.67 4.94 28.11
CA GLN A 323 -13.76 6.17 28.91
C GLN A 323 -12.44 6.60 29.57
N ASP A 324 -11.51 5.67 29.82
CA ASP A 324 -10.20 6.00 30.40
C ASP A 324 -9.33 6.81 29.43
N MET A 325 -9.66 6.83 28.13
CA MET A 325 -9.03 7.72 27.17
C MET A 325 -9.34 9.19 27.45
N LEU A 326 -10.49 9.54 28.03
CA LEU A 326 -10.80 10.92 28.43
C LEU A 326 -9.73 11.47 29.39
N THR A 327 -9.32 10.65 30.36
CA THR A 327 -8.24 10.98 31.29
C THR A 327 -6.91 11.15 30.56
N ARG A 328 -6.61 10.26 29.60
CA ARG A 328 -5.37 10.33 28.81
C ARG A 328 -5.34 11.57 27.92
N GLU A 329 -6.41 11.85 27.19
CA GLU A 329 -6.57 13.04 26.35
C GLU A 329 -6.28 14.32 27.14
N ALA A 330 -6.92 14.46 28.31
CA ALA A 330 -6.74 15.61 29.19
C ALA A 330 -5.32 15.70 29.78
N ASN A 331 -4.74 14.56 30.20
CA ASN A 331 -3.39 14.52 30.77
C ASN A 331 -2.29 14.81 29.73
N GLU A 332 -2.53 14.48 28.46
CA GLU A 332 -1.62 14.79 27.35
C GLU A 332 -1.80 16.22 26.82
N GLY A 333 -2.73 17.00 27.40
CA GLY A 333 -2.89 18.43 27.16
C GLY A 333 -3.84 18.77 26.01
N HIS A 334 -4.66 17.82 25.56
CA HIS A 334 -5.71 18.06 24.58
C HIS A 334 -6.95 18.68 25.24
N THR A 335 -7.77 19.37 24.45
CA THR A 335 -9.09 19.79 24.92
C THR A 335 -10.06 18.62 24.81
N VAL A 336 -10.68 18.25 25.92
CA VAL A 336 -11.77 17.28 25.97
C VAL A 336 -13.07 18.08 26.10
N ALA A 337 -13.86 18.10 25.03
CA ALA A 337 -15.09 18.86 24.87
C ALA A 337 -16.30 17.93 24.69
N ILE A 338 -17.51 18.50 24.74
CA ILE A 338 -18.76 17.74 24.73
C ILE A 338 -19.26 17.57 23.28
N HIS A 339 -19.63 16.35 22.89
CA HIS A 339 -20.43 16.13 21.69
C HIS A 339 -21.87 15.75 22.04
N SER A 340 -22.03 14.63 22.75
CA SER A 340 -23.29 14.10 23.26
C SER A 340 -23.00 12.87 24.11
N TYR A 341 -23.75 12.62 25.18
CA TYR A 341 -23.56 11.39 25.96
C TYR A 341 -23.98 10.15 25.16
N THR A 342 -25.19 10.16 24.57
CA THR A 342 -25.75 9.01 23.83
C THR A 342 -25.41 9.02 22.34
N HIS A 343 -25.31 10.22 21.75
CA HIS A 343 -25.21 10.45 20.30
C HIS A 343 -26.35 9.83 19.48
N ILE A 344 -27.53 9.65 20.08
CA ILE A 344 -28.72 9.13 19.41
C ILE A 344 -29.62 10.29 19.01
N TYR A 345 -29.57 10.69 17.73
CA TYR A 345 -30.31 11.82 17.16
C TYR A 345 -31.81 11.86 17.54
N SER A 346 -32.49 10.71 17.55
CA SER A 346 -33.91 10.64 17.90
C SER A 346 -34.21 10.88 19.38
N GLN A 347 -33.22 10.76 20.26
CA GLN A 347 -33.34 11.04 21.69
C GLN A 347 -32.89 12.46 21.99
N VAL A 348 -31.70 12.86 21.52
CA VAL A 348 -31.12 14.18 21.81
C VAL A 348 -31.94 15.31 21.18
N TYR A 349 -32.51 15.11 19.99
CA TYR A 349 -33.33 16.11 19.32
C TYR A 349 -34.84 15.92 19.51
N ALA A 350 -35.28 15.09 20.47
CA ALA A 350 -36.69 14.92 20.81
C ALA A 350 -37.29 16.17 21.50
N SER A 351 -36.46 16.93 22.23
CA SER A 351 -36.82 18.21 22.86
C SER A 351 -35.54 18.94 23.28
N THR A 352 -35.63 20.22 23.62
CA THR A 352 -34.50 20.98 24.20
C THR A 352 -34.07 20.43 25.56
N ASP A 353 -35.02 19.99 26.39
CA ASP A 353 -34.74 19.37 27.69
C ASP A 353 -33.96 18.05 27.54
N ASN A 354 -34.31 17.24 26.55
CA ASN A 354 -33.59 16.01 26.23
C ASN A 354 -32.15 16.32 25.81
N TYR A 355 -31.95 17.33 24.97
CA TYR A 355 -30.61 17.75 24.53
C TYR A 355 -29.75 18.17 25.72
N TRP A 356 -30.26 19.06 26.59
CA TRP A 356 -29.49 19.55 27.74
C TRP A 356 -29.27 18.48 28.80
N THR A 357 -30.21 17.54 28.97
CA THR A 357 -30.01 16.38 29.86
C THR A 357 -28.87 15.49 29.38
N ASP A 358 -28.81 15.19 28.08
CA ASP A 358 -27.73 14.42 27.47
C ASP A 358 -26.38 15.16 27.53
N TYR A 359 -26.39 16.46 27.26
CA TYR A 359 -25.22 17.34 27.43
C TYR A 359 -24.68 17.30 28.87
N ASP A 360 -25.55 17.49 29.87
CA ASP A 360 -25.15 17.53 31.28
C ASP A 360 -24.59 16.19 31.76
N GLN A 361 -25.09 15.06 31.23
CA GLN A 361 -24.52 13.75 31.48
C GLN A 361 -23.09 13.63 30.95
N MET A 362 -22.83 14.10 29.73
CA MET A 362 -21.48 14.07 29.16
C MET A 362 -20.53 15.03 29.89
N LYS A 363 -21.01 16.25 30.20
CA LYS A 363 -20.25 17.23 30.99
C LYS A 363 -19.81 16.65 32.34
N LYS A 364 -20.72 15.98 33.04
CA LYS A 364 -20.42 15.31 34.31
C LYS A 364 -19.37 14.20 34.14
N LEU A 365 -19.49 13.37 33.11
CA LEU A 365 -18.51 12.30 32.85
C LEU A 365 -17.10 12.86 32.57
N ILE A 366 -17.00 13.93 31.78
CA ILE A 366 -15.72 14.61 31.51
C ILE A 366 -15.14 15.17 32.81
N GLU A 367 -15.95 15.83 33.64
CA GLU A 367 -15.49 16.38 34.92
C GLU A 367 -15.02 15.26 35.87
N GLU A 368 -15.73 14.13 35.94
CA GLU A 368 -15.34 12.96 36.73
C GLU A 368 -14.02 12.33 36.27
N LYS A 369 -13.78 12.26 34.96
CA LYS A 369 -12.59 11.61 34.38
C LYS A 369 -11.36 12.51 34.29
N THR A 370 -11.55 13.82 34.16
CA THR A 370 -10.47 14.78 33.90
C THR A 370 -10.22 15.77 35.03
N GLY A 371 -11.17 15.92 35.96
CA GLY A 371 -11.17 16.95 36.99
C GLY A 371 -11.39 18.36 36.45
N LYS A 372 -11.74 18.52 35.16
CA LYS A 372 -11.96 19.81 34.50
C LYS A 372 -13.40 19.89 34.00
N SER A 373 -14.09 20.97 34.34
CA SER A 373 -15.36 21.33 33.71
C SER A 373 -15.08 22.02 32.37
N VAL A 374 -15.93 21.79 31.38
CA VAL A 374 -15.85 22.37 30.03
C VAL A 374 -17.23 22.86 29.59
N ASN A 375 -17.31 24.02 28.94
CA ASN A 375 -18.52 24.55 28.30
C ASN A 375 -18.38 24.67 26.78
N LEU A 376 -17.29 24.15 26.21
CA LEU A 376 -17.10 23.98 24.78
C LEU A 376 -17.78 22.68 24.30
N PHE A 377 -18.56 22.77 23.22
CA PHE A 377 -19.23 21.60 22.65
C PHE A 377 -19.40 21.68 21.12
N ARG A 378 -19.85 20.59 20.52
CA ARG A 378 -20.26 20.53 19.12
C ARG A 378 -21.57 19.77 19.01
N PHE A 379 -22.55 20.35 18.34
CA PHE A 379 -23.83 19.69 18.08
C PHE A 379 -23.61 18.41 17.24
N PRO A 380 -24.26 17.27 17.56
CA PRO A 380 -24.34 16.12 16.66
C PRO A 380 -24.81 16.53 15.26
N GLY A 381 -23.93 16.38 14.27
CA GLY A 381 -24.19 16.77 12.88
C GLY A 381 -24.02 18.27 12.58
N GLY A 382 -23.52 19.06 13.54
CA GLY A 382 -23.31 20.51 13.44
C GLY A 382 -24.57 21.33 13.71
N SER A 383 -24.39 22.63 13.95
CA SER A 383 -25.48 23.59 14.19
C SER A 383 -26.44 23.71 12.99
N SER A 384 -25.93 23.45 11.78
CA SER A 384 -26.68 23.47 10.53
C SER A 384 -27.36 22.14 10.19
N ASN A 385 -27.39 21.15 11.08
CA ASN A 385 -27.97 19.85 10.75
C ASN A 385 -29.47 19.96 10.43
N ALA A 386 -29.90 19.30 9.35
CA ALA A 386 -31.32 19.21 8.98
C ALA A 386 -32.00 17.94 9.52
N ILE A 387 -31.22 17.00 10.07
CA ILE A 387 -31.74 15.73 10.59
C ILE A 387 -32.62 15.93 11.83
N SER A 388 -32.29 16.92 12.67
CA SER A 388 -33.07 17.31 13.85
C SER A 388 -34.53 17.64 13.52
N LYS A 389 -34.81 18.17 12.33
CA LYS A 389 -36.16 18.50 11.86
C LYS A 389 -37.10 17.29 11.80
N LYS A 390 -36.55 16.08 11.66
CA LYS A 390 -37.33 14.83 11.69
C LYS A 390 -37.92 14.54 13.07
N TYR A 391 -37.34 15.10 14.13
CA TYR A 391 -37.73 14.86 15.51
C TYR A 391 -38.46 16.08 16.08
N THR A 392 -37.86 17.26 15.95
CA THR A 392 -38.43 18.52 16.44
C THR A 392 -38.08 19.66 15.49
N ALA A 393 -39.09 20.25 14.84
CA ALA A 393 -38.89 21.39 13.96
C ALA A 393 -38.54 22.66 14.77
N GLY A 394 -37.56 23.44 14.31
CA GLY A 394 -37.10 24.67 14.96
C GLY A 394 -36.23 24.44 16.21
N ILE A 395 -35.79 23.21 16.48
CA ILE A 395 -35.00 22.90 17.68
C ILE A 395 -33.59 23.47 17.62
N MET A 396 -32.95 23.53 16.45
CA MET A 396 -31.57 24.03 16.36
C MET A 396 -31.53 25.54 16.61
N THR A 397 -32.51 26.27 16.10
CA THR A 397 -32.68 27.70 16.41
C THR A 397 -32.82 27.92 17.93
N GLN A 398 -33.62 27.10 18.62
CA GLN A 398 -33.79 27.20 20.07
C GLN A 398 -32.50 26.83 20.83
N LEU A 399 -31.84 25.73 20.44
CA LEU A 399 -30.64 25.25 21.12
C LEU A 399 -29.46 26.20 20.99
N VAL A 400 -29.29 26.86 19.84
CA VAL A 400 -28.23 27.87 19.65
C VAL A 400 -28.46 29.08 20.57
N GLU A 401 -29.70 29.57 20.71
CA GLU A 401 -29.99 30.67 21.64
C GLU A 401 -29.82 30.22 23.10
N GLN A 402 -30.30 29.04 23.46
CA GLN A 402 -30.16 28.49 24.81
C GLN A 402 -28.68 28.24 25.18
N ALA A 403 -27.84 27.82 24.24
CA ALA A 403 -26.41 27.68 24.47
C ALA A 403 -25.79 29.03 24.88
N LYS A 404 -26.14 30.09 24.16
CA LYS A 404 -25.71 31.45 24.46
C LYS A 404 -26.22 31.94 25.81
N GLU A 405 -27.50 31.72 26.13
CA GLU A 405 -28.08 32.07 27.44
C GLU A 405 -27.39 31.33 28.61
N LYS A 406 -26.95 30.09 28.38
CA LYS A 406 -26.22 29.28 29.36
C LYS A 406 -24.72 29.62 29.46
N GLY A 407 -24.20 30.48 28.57
CA GLY A 407 -22.77 30.77 28.50
C GLY A 407 -21.93 29.63 27.92
N TYR A 408 -22.53 28.78 27.09
CA TYR A 408 -21.85 27.67 26.44
C TYR A 408 -21.39 28.05 25.03
N THR A 409 -20.19 27.62 24.66
CA THR A 409 -19.61 27.86 23.33
C THR A 409 -19.76 26.61 22.48
N TYR A 410 -20.42 26.72 21.33
CA TYR A 410 -20.39 25.65 20.34
C TYR A 410 -19.41 25.96 19.20
N ALA A 411 -18.83 24.92 18.62
CA ALA A 411 -18.00 25.02 17.42
C ALA A 411 -18.47 24.06 16.33
N ASP A 412 -18.56 24.54 15.09
CA ASP A 412 -18.74 23.68 13.91
C ASP A 412 -17.37 23.44 13.26
N TRP A 413 -17.28 23.45 11.93
CA TRP A 413 -16.05 23.29 11.17
C TRP A 413 -16.09 24.09 9.87
N ASN A 414 -14.93 24.47 9.35
CA ASN A 414 -14.80 25.08 8.01
C ASN A 414 -14.00 24.22 7.02
N VAL A 415 -13.48 23.09 7.50
CA VAL A 415 -12.80 22.07 6.69
C VAL A 415 -13.39 20.71 7.06
N SER A 416 -13.92 20.01 6.06
CA SER A 416 -14.36 18.62 6.19
C SER A 416 -13.24 17.69 5.71
N SER A 417 -12.92 16.67 6.51
CA SER A 417 -12.07 15.57 6.06
C SER A 417 -12.81 14.58 5.14
N GLY A 418 -14.14 14.60 5.15
CA GLY A 418 -15.03 13.69 4.42
C GLY A 418 -15.24 12.32 5.08
N ASP A 419 -14.60 12.04 6.22
CA ASP A 419 -14.67 10.74 6.90
C ASP A 419 -16.05 10.43 7.54
N GLY A 420 -16.91 11.45 7.67
CA GLY A 420 -18.31 11.35 8.10
C GLY A 420 -19.21 10.56 7.14
N GLY A 421 -18.73 10.23 5.93
CA GLY A 421 -19.46 9.38 4.99
C GLY A 421 -19.08 9.51 3.52
N GLU A 422 -18.31 10.56 3.18
CA GLU A 422 -17.91 10.90 1.80
C GLU A 422 -16.72 10.07 1.32
N VAL A 423 -15.76 9.80 2.21
CA VAL A 423 -14.55 9.03 1.91
C VAL A 423 -14.31 7.91 2.94
N ARG A 424 -13.54 6.89 2.53
CA ARG A 424 -13.25 5.68 3.35
C ARG A 424 -11.79 5.23 3.28
N THR A 425 -10.89 6.05 2.76
CA THR A 425 -9.46 5.72 2.64
C THR A 425 -8.60 6.80 3.31
N SER A 426 -7.46 6.39 3.87
CA SER A 426 -6.54 7.33 4.55
C SER A 426 -6.01 8.40 3.61
N GLN A 427 -5.69 8.04 2.36
CA GLN A 427 -5.22 9.00 1.36
C GLN A 427 -6.27 10.08 1.07
N ALA A 428 -7.54 9.70 0.91
CA ALA A 428 -8.59 10.67 0.61
C ALA A 428 -8.85 11.63 1.79
N VAL A 429 -8.80 11.12 3.03
CA VAL A 429 -8.87 11.96 4.24
C VAL A 429 -7.71 12.94 4.28
N TYR A 430 -6.47 12.47 4.06
CA TYR A 430 -5.27 13.31 3.99
C TYR A 430 -5.44 14.41 2.93
N ASP A 431 -5.79 14.05 1.69
CA ASP A 431 -5.93 15.00 0.58
C ASP A 431 -7.00 16.07 0.87
N ASN A 432 -8.10 15.68 1.52
CA ASN A 432 -9.17 16.60 1.90
C ASN A 432 -8.72 17.58 2.99
N CYS A 433 -8.03 17.09 4.03
CA CYS A 433 -7.48 17.92 5.10
C CYS A 433 -6.43 18.91 4.55
N VAL A 434 -5.50 18.44 3.71
CA VAL A 434 -4.49 19.27 3.03
C VAL A 434 -5.15 20.37 2.20
N ARG A 435 -6.09 19.99 1.33
CA ARG A 435 -6.79 20.94 0.44
C ARG A 435 -7.59 21.96 1.23
N GLY A 436 -8.32 21.51 2.26
CA GLY A 436 -9.13 22.37 3.10
C GLY A 436 -8.30 23.33 3.93
N ALA A 437 -7.22 22.85 4.56
CA ALA A 437 -6.29 23.69 5.31
C ALA A 437 -5.59 24.72 4.41
N SER A 438 -5.18 24.32 3.20
CA SER A 438 -4.53 25.22 2.23
C SER A 438 -5.39 26.42 1.83
N ASN A 439 -6.72 26.29 1.89
CA ASN A 439 -7.67 27.33 1.52
C ASN A 439 -8.06 28.25 2.68
N ASN A 440 -7.54 28.03 3.89
CA ASN A 440 -7.92 28.75 5.09
C ASN A 440 -6.69 29.21 5.87
N ARG A 441 -6.75 30.42 6.43
CA ARG A 441 -5.73 30.86 7.40
C ARG A 441 -5.97 30.26 8.78
N VAL A 442 -7.24 30.08 9.17
CA VAL A 442 -7.63 29.41 10.41
C VAL A 442 -8.59 28.29 10.03
N SER A 443 -8.19 27.05 10.26
CA SER A 443 -8.97 25.86 9.96
C SER A 443 -9.48 25.22 11.23
N VAL A 444 -10.78 24.94 11.29
CA VAL A 444 -11.36 23.98 12.22
C VAL A 444 -11.72 22.75 11.39
N ILE A 445 -10.94 21.68 11.56
CA ILE A 445 -11.02 20.46 10.74
C ILE A 445 -11.84 19.42 11.47
N LEU A 446 -12.92 18.94 10.84
CA LEU A 446 -13.73 17.84 11.34
C LEU A 446 -13.16 16.48 10.89
N CYS A 447 -12.84 15.65 11.88
CA CYS A 447 -12.46 14.23 11.76
C CYS A 447 -13.21 13.41 12.83
N HIS A 448 -13.09 12.08 12.78
CA HIS A 448 -13.63 11.14 13.76
C HIS A 448 -12.58 10.08 14.11
N ASP A 449 -12.16 10.02 15.37
CA ASP A 449 -11.11 9.14 15.87
C ASP A 449 -11.56 7.68 16.06
N ILE A 450 -12.85 7.40 15.83
CA ILE A 450 -13.42 6.05 15.84
C ILE A 450 -13.22 5.30 14.51
N LYS A 451 -12.53 5.90 13.52
CA LYS A 451 -12.29 5.35 12.19
C LYS A 451 -10.79 5.12 11.96
N ASP A 452 -10.41 3.89 11.68
CA ASP A 452 -9.02 3.48 11.44
C ASP A 452 -8.36 4.29 10.30
N PHE A 453 -9.06 4.42 9.17
CA PHE A 453 -8.53 5.14 8.01
C PHE A 453 -8.31 6.63 8.29
N THR A 454 -9.04 7.21 9.24
CA THR A 454 -8.83 8.60 9.68
C THR A 454 -7.63 8.70 10.59
N VAL A 455 -7.51 7.83 11.60
CA VAL A 455 -6.34 7.82 12.49
C VAL A 455 -5.04 7.56 11.70
N ASN A 456 -5.08 6.63 10.73
CA ASN A 456 -3.93 6.30 9.89
C ASN A 456 -3.49 7.45 8.96
N SER A 457 -4.34 8.44 8.66
CA SER A 457 -3.95 9.59 7.83
C SER A 457 -3.33 10.74 8.64
N MET A 458 -3.48 10.73 9.98
CA MET A 458 -3.07 11.86 10.81
C MET A 458 -1.55 12.03 10.87
N ASP A 459 -0.76 10.95 10.83
CA ASP A 459 0.71 11.07 10.86
C ASP A 459 1.23 11.91 9.68
N GLY A 460 0.80 11.57 8.46
CA GLY A 460 1.15 12.33 7.26
C GLY A 460 0.56 13.73 7.25
N PHE A 461 -0.70 13.90 7.67
CA PHE A 461 -1.35 15.22 7.65
C PHE A 461 -0.71 16.20 8.62
N ILE A 462 -0.42 15.77 9.86
CA ILE A 462 0.23 16.61 10.86
C ILE A 462 1.63 17.00 10.39
N SER A 463 2.38 16.03 9.86
CA SER A 463 3.71 16.27 9.27
C SER A 463 3.64 17.33 8.16
N TRP A 464 2.73 17.17 7.20
CA TRP A 464 2.54 18.14 6.10
C TRP A 464 2.18 19.53 6.64
N ALA A 465 1.27 19.61 7.60
CA ALA A 465 0.80 20.88 8.14
C ALA A 465 1.93 21.63 8.86
N LEU A 466 2.69 20.96 9.71
CA LEU A 466 3.85 21.55 10.39
C LEU A 466 4.89 22.05 9.37
N GLN A 467 5.21 21.26 8.35
CA GLN A 467 6.12 21.65 7.26
C GLN A 467 5.64 22.88 6.47
N ASN A 468 4.33 23.10 6.40
CA ASN A 468 3.73 24.21 5.66
C ASN A 468 3.43 25.45 6.52
N GLY A 469 4.01 25.49 7.73
CA GLY A 469 3.95 26.61 8.65
C GLY A 469 2.62 26.71 9.40
N TYR A 470 1.86 25.62 9.49
CA TYR A 470 0.66 25.59 10.32
C TYR A 470 1.01 25.32 11.78
N THR A 471 0.32 26.03 12.68
CA THR A 471 0.35 25.79 14.12
C THR A 471 -0.91 25.03 14.53
N PHE A 472 -0.73 23.93 15.27
CA PHE A 472 -1.85 23.20 15.87
C PHE A 472 -2.18 23.80 17.24
N LEU A 473 -3.44 24.15 17.44
CA LEU A 473 -3.94 24.60 18.74
C LEU A 473 -5.14 23.75 19.15
N PRO A 474 -5.25 23.38 20.43
CA PRO A 474 -6.48 22.84 20.97
C PRO A 474 -7.48 24.00 21.12
N MET A 475 -8.77 23.73 20.91
CA MET A 475 -9.79 24.76 21.05
C MET A 475 -10.04 25.07 22.52
N THR A 476 -10.36 26.33 22.79
CA THR A 476 -10.88 26.84 24.06
C THR A 476 -12.23 27.50 23.80
N GLU A 477 -12.94 27.88 24.87
CA GLU A 477 -14.21 28.62 24.78
C GLU A 477 -14.08 29.99 24.08
N HIS A 478 -12.84 30.49 23.90
CA HIS A 478 -12.52 31.74 23.23
C HIS A 478 -11.89 31.56 21.84
N SER A 479 -11.67 30.31 21.42
CA SER A 479 -11.12 30.02 20.09
C SER A 479 -12.09 30.35 18.98
N PHE A 480 -11.59 30.51 17.75
CA PHE A 480 -12.43 30.65 16.57
C PHE A 480 -13.35 29.42 16.40
N PRO A 481 -14.68 29.56 16.51
CA PRO A 481 -15.57 28.41 16.60
C PRO A 481 -16.04 27.87 15.22
N ALA A 482 -15.68 28.54 14.13
CA ALA A 482 -16.11 28.20 12.77
C ALA A 482 -17.61 27.91 12.62
N HIS A 483 -18.49 28.82 13.05
CA HIS A 483 -19.95 28.63 12.91
C HIS A 483 -20.38 28.51 11.45
N HIS A 484 -21.23 27.52 11.16
CA HIS A 484 -21.87 27.43 9.86
C HIS A 484 -22.77 28.66 9.63
N GLY A 485 -22.73 29.23 8.42
CA GLY A 485 -23.44 30.48 8.10
C GLY A 485 -24.97 30.40 8.06
N HIS A 486 -25.56 29.26 8.43
CA HIS A 486 -26.99 29.04 8.43
C HIS A 486 -27.39 27.97 9.45
N ILE A 487 -28.56 28.15 10.08
CA ILE A 487 -29.23 27.14 10.89
C ILE A 487 -30.39 26.60 10.05
N ASN A 488 -30.37 25.30 9.73
CA ASN A 488 -31.32 24.68 8.79
C ASN A 488 -32.62 24.18 9.46
N ASN A 489 -32.71 24.30 10.79
CA ASN A 489 -33.86 23.92 11.61
C ASN A 489 -34.01 24.86 12.81
#